data_AF-A0A3A0DW85-F1
#
_entry.id   AF-A0A3A0DW85-F1
#
_cell.length_a   1.000
_cell.length_b   1.000
_cell.length_c   1.000
_cell.angle_alpha   90.00
_cell.angle_beta   90.00
_cell.angle_gamma   90.00
#
_symmetry.space_group_name_H-M   'P 1'
#
loop_
_entity.id
_entity.type
_entity.pdbx_description
1 polymer ?
#
loop_
_entity_poly.entity_id
_entity_poly.type
_entity_poly.pdbx_seq_one_letter_code
_entity_poly.pdbx_strand_id
1 'polypeptide(L)'
;MNIKAIGGGVGLAIAALLWAWALGWFSGDRKAYSEDPKVAELERLRDENMPKMDQFTEAQRRKQGEQFREKMQGLTPEQRMAFFESSMPVLVPMMARGFEKRYDQFMKLSPEEQRKELDKHIDAMEARGGTERPAGEGGRGPGNIDPKKADEFRKKMLAWTTPSQRAKFENGIQLLNDRRKQRGLPPIGGPGGGFF
;
A
#
# COMPACT_ATOMS: atom_id res chain seq x y z
N MET A 1 35.26 -24.47 44.74
CA MET A 1 34.51 -23.71 43.70
C MET A 1 33.52 -22.80 44.43
N ASN A 2 33.81 -21.50 44.51
CA ASN A 2 33.11 -20.55 45.38
C ASN A 2 31.86 -19.97 44.69
N ILE A 3 30.68 -20.42 45.09
CA ILE A 3 29.37 -20.00 44.55
C ILE A 3 29.08 -18.50 44.82
N LYS A 4 29.81 -17.86 45.74
CA LYS A 4 29.59 -16.46 46.15
C LYS A 4 30.10 -15.40 45.17
N ALA A 5 31.01 -15.72 44.25
CA ALA A 5 31.51 -14.76 43.26
C ALA A 5 30.57 -14.59 42.03
N ILE A 6 29.67 -15.56 41.81
CA ILE A 6 28.74 -15.57 40.67
C ILE A 6 27.55 -14.64 40.93
N GLY A 7 27.14 -14.45 42.19
CA GLY A 7 25.98 -13.61 42.54
C GLY A 7 26.19 -12.10 42.33
N GLY A 8 27.42 -11.60 42.50
CA GLY A 8 27.72 -10.17 42.38
C GLY A 8 27.71 -9.64 40.95
N GLY A 9 28.19 -10.44 39.99
CA GLY A 9 28.20 -10.07 38.57
C GLY A 9 26.81 -10.05 37.94
N VAL A 10 25.94 -10.99 38.34
CA VAL A 10 24.56 -11.09 37.83
C VAL A 10 23.71 -9.89 38.29
N GLY A 11 23.88 -9.43 39.54
CA GLY A 11 23.16 -8.26 40.06
C GLY A 11 23.48 -6.97 39.29
N LEU A 12 24.76 -6.73 38.96
CA LEU A 12 25.18 -5.57 38.19
C LEU A 12 24.72 -5.62 36.73
N ALA A 13 24.72 -6.81 36.11
CA ALA A 13 24.21 -6.98 34.76
C ALA A 13 22.69 -6.72 34.66
N ILE A 14 21.91 -7.18 35.65
CA ILE A 14 20.47 -6.92 35.71
C ILE A 14 20.18 -5.44 35.94
N ALA A 15 20.93 -4.77 36.82
CA ALA A 15 20.77 -3.32 37.04
C ALA A 15 21.10 -2.50 35.79
N ALA A 16 22.17 -2.86 35.06
CA ALA A 16 22.52 -2.23 33.78
C ALA A 16 21.48 -2.48 32.69
N LEU A 17 20.90 -3.68 32.61
CA LEU A 17 19.79 -4.02 31.71
C LEU A 17 18.52 -3.21 32.03
N LEU A 18 18.19 -3.05 33.31
CA LEU A 18 17.04 -2.24 33.75
C LEU A 18 17.27 -0.75 33.49
N TRP A 19 18.49 -0.26 33.65
CA TRP A 19 18.87 1.11 33.27
C TRP A 19 18.83 1.32 31.76
N ALA A 20 19.33 0.38 30.96
CA ALA A 20 19.21 0.42 29.50
C ALA A 20 17.74 0.33 29.04
N TRP A 21 16.87 -0.37 29.78
CA TRP A 21 15.42 -0.37 29.54
C TRP A 21 14.78 0.99 29.90
N ALA A 22 15.09 1.56 31.07
CA ALA A 22 14.57 2.85 31.53
C ALA A 22 15.06 4.06 30.71
N LEU A 23 16.28 4.01 30.19
CA LEU A 23 16.87 5.00 29.29
C LEU A 23 16.44 4.80 27.82
N GLY A 24 15.59 3.81 27.54
CA GLY A 24 15.03 3.58 26.20
C GLY A 24 15.98 2.92 25.20
N TRP A 25 17.11 2.37 25.63
CA TRP A 25 18.05 1.64 24.77
C TRP A 25 17.42 0.35 24.18
N PHE A 26 16.47 -0.25 24.90
CA PHE A 26 15.62 -1.34 24.39
C PHE A 26 14.24 -0.88 23.86
N SER A 27 13.98 0.43 23.79
CA SER A 27 12.77 0.96 23.14
C SER A 27 12.92 1.05 21.62
N GLY A 28 13.52 0.00 21.03
CA GLY A 28 13.76 -0.15 19.58
C GLY A 28 12.49 -0.20 18.71
N ASP A 29 11.31 -0.06 19.32
CA ASP A 29 10.01 -0.16 18.66
C ASP A 29 9.13 1.09 18.84
N ARG A 30 9.70 2.27 19.14
CA ARG A 30 8.93 3.49 18.84
C ARG A 30 8.89 3.65 17.33
N LYS A 31 7.93 3.00 16.67
CA LYS A 31 7.46 3.45 15.37
C LYS A 31 7.24 4.94 15.49
N ALA A 32 8.11 5.72 14.84
CA ALA A 32 8.01 7.16 14.83
C ALA A 32 6.75 7.49 14.03
N TYR A 33 5.64 7.64 14.74
CA TYR A 33 4.42 8.21 14.19
C TYR A 33 4.68 9.67 13.82
N SER A 34 3.87 10.21 12.92
CA SER A 34 3.93 11.63 12.56
C SER A 34 3.89 12.52 13.82
N GLU A 35 4.58 13.66 13.76
CA GLU A 35 4.50 14.70 14.81
C GLU A 35 3.13 15.40 14.81
N ASP A 36 2.37 15.31 13.70
CA ASP A 36 1.00 15.79 13.62
C ASP A 36 0.06 14.80 14.34
N PRO A 37 -0.64 15.23 15.41
CA PRO A 37 -1.47 14.34 16.22
C PRO A 37 -2.60 13.68 15.42
N LYS A 38 -3.14 14.35 14.38
CA LYS A 38 -4.22 13.79 13.55
C LYS A 38 -3.70 12.69 12.62
N VAL A 39 -2.50 12.89 12.06
CA VAL A 39 -1.86 11.89 11.19
C VAL A 39 -1.38 10.70 12.03
N ALA A 40 -0.79 10.95 13.20
CA ALA A 40 -0.35 9.92 14.13
C ALA A 40 -1.50 9.02 14.59
N GLU A 41 -2.68 9.58 14.85
CA GLU A 41 -3.87 8.81 15.22
C GLU A 41 -4.28 7.84 14.10
N LEU A 42 -4.28 8.29 12.85
CA LEU A 42 -4.60 7.45 11.70
C LEU A 42 -3.54 6.38 11.44
N GLU A 43 -2.26 6.69 11.63
CA GLU A 43 -1.18 5.70 11.52
C GLU A 43 -1.31 4.61 12.58
N ARG A 44 -1.66 4.98 13.82
CA ARG A 44 -1.96 4.02 14.89
C ARG A 44 -3.17 3.16 14.54
N LEU A 45 -4.26 3.78 14.07
CA LEU A 45 -5.47 3.07 13.68
C LEU A 45 -5.19 2.07 12.55
N ARG A 46 -4.38 2.46 11.56
CA ARG A 46 -3.91 1.58 10.49
C ARG A 46 -3.12 0.42 11.08
N ASP A 47 -2.10 0.70 11.88
CA ASP A 47 -1.18 -0.32 12.38
C ASP A 47 -1.86 -1.31 13.35
N GLU A 48 -2.85 -0.86 14.12
CA GLU A 48 -3.63 -1.71 15.01
C GLU A 48 -4.59 -2.64 14.25
N ASN A 49 -5.22 -2.10 13.20
CA ASN A 49 -6.30 -2.80 12.50
C ASN A 49 -5.80 -3.66 11.35
N MET A 50 -4.76 -3.23 10.64
CA MET A 50 -4.23 -3.93 9.45
C MET A 50 -3.94 -5.42 9.70
N PRO A 51 -3.25 -5.82 10.80
CA PRO A 51 -2.99 -7.24 11.08
C PRO A 51 -4.27 -8.06 11.33
N LYS A 52 -5.37 -7.40 11.73
CA LYS A 52 -6.65 -8.02 12.10
C LYS A 52 -7.66 -7.99 10.95
N MET A 53 -7.36 -7.33 9.82
CA MET A 53 -8.30 -7.14 8.70
C MET A 53 -8.86 -8.44 8.15
N ASP A 54 -8.05 -9.50 8.12
CA ASP A 54 -8.48 -10.82 7.64
C ASP A 54 -9.44 -11.52 8.62
N GLN A 55 -9.42 -11.14 9.89
CA GLN A 55 -10.24 -11.70 10.96
C GLN A 55 -11.58 -10.97 11.13
N PHE A 56 -11.71 -9.77 10.57
CA PHE A 56 -12.93 -8.98 10.69
C PHE A 56 -14.09 -9.56 9.89
N THR A 57 -15.27 -9.55 10.51
CA THR A 57 -16.54 -9.76 9.82
C THR A 57 -16.80 -8.63 8.82
N GLU A 58 -17.70 -8.85 7.87
CA GLU A 58 -18.06 -7.81 6.90
C GLU A 58 -18.58 -6.53 7.58
N ALA A 59 -19.41 -6.68 8.62
CA ALA A 59 -19.90 -5.55 9.41
C ALA A 59 -18.77 -4.77 10.10
N GLN A 60 -17.78 -5.48 10.66
CA GLN A 60 -16.61 -4.85 11.29
C GLN A 60 -15.75 -4.10 10.27
N ARG A 61 -15.53 -4.68 9.08
CA ARG A 61 -14.81 -4.01 7.98
C ARG A 61 -15.53 -2.76 7.51
N ARG A 62 -16.86 -2.80 7.36
CA ARG A 62 -17.67 -1.62 7.00
C ARG A 62 -17.55 -0.53 8.05
N LYS A 63 -17.73 -0.88 9.33
CA LYS A 63 -17.61 0.07 10.44
C LYS A 63 -16.22 0.71 10.50
N GLN A 64 -15.14 -0.07 10.34
CA GLN A 64 -13.79 0.50 10.27
C GLN A 64 -13.59 1.40 9.06
N GLY A 65 -14.11 1.00 7.89
CA GLY A 65 -14.03 1.80 6.68
C GLY A 65 -14.75 3.15 6.83
N GLU A 66 -15.90 3.17 7.51
CA GLU A 66 -16.65 4.38 7.83
C GLU A 66 -15.89 5.27 8.81
N GLN A 67 -15.41 4.72 9.93
CA GLN A 67 -14.60 5.45 10.92
C GLN A 67 -13.33 6.05 10.29
N PHE A 68 -12.65 5.26 9.46
CA PHE A 68 -11.46 5.69 8.74
C PHE A 68 -11.80 6.82 7.75
N ARG A 69 -12.90 6.68 7.00
CA ARG A 69 -13.37 7.71 6.06
C ARG A 69 -13.72 9.01 6.76
N GLU A 70 -14.41 8.95 7.89
CA GLU A 70 -14.78 10.10 8.71
C GLU A 70 -13.52 10.84 9.20
N LYS A 71 -12.55 10.12 9.77
CA LYS A 71 -11.27 10.72 10.20
C LYS A 71 -10.50 11.35 9.04
N MET A 72 -10.51 10.71 7.86
CA MET A 72 -9.91 11.26 6.65
C MET A 72 -10.60 12.54 6.16
N GLN A 73 -11.91 12.71 6.37
CA GLN A 73 -12.64 13.93 6.00
C GLN A 73 -12.16 15.14 6.81
N GLY A 74 -11.82 14.93 8.09
CA GLY A 74 -11.32 15.98 8.99
C GLY A 74 -9.85 16.40 8.80
N LEU A 75 -9.15 15.80 7.83
CA LEU A 75 -7.75 16.13 7.50
C LEU A 75 -7.65 17.19 6.40
N THR A 76 -6.63 18.05 6.49
CA THR A 76 -6.21 18.92 5.38
C THR A 76 -5.62 18.10 4.22
N PRO A 77 -5.51 18.64 3.00
CA PRO A 77 -4.85 17.96 1.89
C PRO A 77 -3.44 17.47 2.23
N GLU A 78 -2.65 18.28 2.94
CA GLU A 78 -1.28 17.97 3.33
C GLU A 78 -1.23 16.81 4.32
N GLN A 79 -2.12 16.82 5.32
CA GLN A 79 -2.25 15.73 6.29
C GLN A 79 -2.66 14.41 5.63
N ARG A 80 -3.59 14.46 4.66
CA ARG A 80 -3.99 13.27 3.88
C ARG A 80 -2.83 12.72 3.07
N MET A 81 -2.04 13.59 2.46
CA MET A 81 -0.85 13.21 1.70
C MET A 81 0.21 12.59 2.62
N ALA A 82 0.50 13.22 3.76
CA ALA A 82 1.45 12.69 4.74
C ALA A 82 1.05 11.30 5.25
N PHE A 83 -0.23 11.13 5.61
CA PHE A 83 -0.76 9.82 6.00
C PHE A 83 -0.67 8.78 4.86
N PHE A 84 -0.97 9.19 3.63
CA PHE A 84 -0.89 8.28 2.48
C PHE A 84 0.55 7.84 2.25
N GLU A 85 1.50 8.77 2.23
CA GLU A 85 2.94 8.49 2.07
C GLU A 85 3.46 7.55 3.15
N SER A 86 3.09 7.77 4.42
CA SER A 86 3.49 6.88 5.52
C SER A 86 2.83 5.50 5.46
N SER A 87 1.72 5.38 4.74
CA SER A 87 1.01 4.11 4.55
C SER A 87 1.51 3.30 3.36
N MET A 88 2.21 3.92 2.41
CA MET A 88 2.70 3.23 1.21
C MET A 88 3.57 1.99 1.47
N PRO A 89 4.50 1.97 2.45
CA PRO A 89 5.30 0.77 2.74
C PRO A 89 4.47 -0.46 3.12
N VAL A 90 3.26 -0.27 3.64
CA VAL A 90 2.33 -1.34 4.02
C VAL A 90 1.33 -1.61 2.89
N LEU A 91 0.76 -0.55 2.32
CA LEU A 91 -0.28 -0.65 1.32
C LEU A 91 0.23 -1.19 -0.02
N VAL A 92 1.42 -0.77 -0.48
CA VAL A 92 1.96 -1.22 -1.78
C VAL A 92 2.20 -2.72 -1.81
N PRO A 93 2.92 -3.34 -0.85
CA PRO A 93 3.09 -4.79 -0.85
C PRO A 93 1.77 -5.54 -0.74
N MET A 94 0.80 -5.02 0.03
CA MET A 94 -0.52 -5.62 0.14
C MET A 94 -1.26 -5.59 -1.20
N MET A 95 -1.28 -4.45 -1.89
CA MET A 95 -1.89 -4.31 -3.21
C MET A 95 -1.20 -5.20 -4.24
N ALA A 96 0.14 -5.26 -4.25
CA ALA A 96 0.91 -6.09 -5.16
C ALA A 96 0.56 -7.58 -5.00
N ARG A 97 0.49 -8.10 -3.76
CA ARG A 97 0.05 -9.48 -3.49
C ARG A 97 -1.40 -9.73 -3.93
N GLY A 98 -2.29 -8.77 -3.67
CA GLY A 98 -3.69 -8.87 -4.09
C GLY A 98 -3.84 -8.89 -5.61
N PHE A 99 -3.07 -8.08 -6.33
CA PHE A 99 -3.00 -8.10 -7.78
C PHE A 99 -2.46 -9.44 -8.29
N GLU A 100 -1.32 -9.88 -7.76
CA GLU A 100 -0.68 -11.15 -8.13
C GLU A 100 -1.66 -12.33 -8.01
N LYS A 101 -2.38 -12.44 -6.90
CA LYS A 101 -3.39 -13.49 -6.70
C LYS A 101 -4.49 -13.43 -7.77
N ARG A 102 -5.00 -12.23 -8.09
CA ARG A 102 -6.04 -12.06 -9.13
C ARG A 102 -5.51 -12.36 -10.53
N TYR A 103 -4.29 -11.95 -10.82
CA TYR A 103 -3.63 -12.23 -12.09
C TYR A 103 -3.44 -13.74 -12.27
N ASP A 104 -2.94 -14.44 -11.26
CA ASP A 104 -2.75 -15.89 -11.33
C ASP A 104 -4.08 -16.65 -11.45
N GLN A 105 -5.16 -16.12 -10.88
CA GLN A 105 -6.52 -16.64 -11.08
C GLN A 105 -7.02 -16.38 -12.50
N PHE A 106 -6.82 -15.16 -13.02
CA PHE A 106 -7.20 -14.77 -14.36
C PHE A 106 -6.51 -15.64 -15.42
N MET A 107 -5.22 -15.88 -15.29
CA MET A 107 -4.45 -16.70 -16.24
C MET A 107 -4.86 -18.18 -16.25
N LYS A 108 -5.62 -18.65 -15.24
CA LYS A 108 -6.20 -20.00 -15.21
C LYS A 108 -7.54 -20.11 -15.93
N LEU A 109 -8.18 -18.98 -16.25
CA LEU A 109 -9.43 -18.96 -17.00
C LEU A 109 -9.19 -19.38 -18.46
N SER A 110 -10.21 -19.90 -19.12
CA SER A 110 -10.14 -20.16 -20.56
C SER A 110 -9.97 -18.85 -21.36
N PRO A 111 -9.44 -18.89 -22.60
CA PRO A 111 -9.28 -17.67 -23.41
C PRO A 111 -10.59 -16.89 -23.65
N GLU A 112 -11.74 -17.56 -23.65
CA GLU A 112 -13.05 -16.90 -23.77
C GLU A 112 -13.45 -16.19 -22.48
N GLU A 113 -13.26 -16.84 -21.33
CA GLU A 113 -13.52 -16.24 -20.02
C GLU A 113 -12.57 -15.09 -19.72
N GLN A 114 -11.30 -15.21 -20.10
CA GLN A 114 -10.33 -14.12 -20.00
C GLN A 114 -10.81 -12.89 -20.78
N ARG A 115 -11.27 -13.07 -22.02
CA ARG A 115 -11.82 -11.97 -22.83
C ARG A 115 -13.04 -11.33 -22.18
N LYS A 116 -13.96 -12.14 -21.64
CA LYS A 116 -15.15 -11.66 -20.94
C LYS A 116 -14.80 -10.86 -19.69
N GLU A 117 -13.84 -11.32 -18.89
CA GLU A 117 -13.38 -10.59 -17.70
C GLU A 117 -12.67 -9.28 -18.07
N LEU A 118 -11.85 -9.27 -19.13
CA LEU A 118 -11.25 -8.04 -19.65
C LEU A 118 -12.31 -7.06 -20.16
N ASP A 119 -13.34 -7.53 -20.88
CA ASP A 119 -14.44 -6.69 -21.36
C ASP A 119 -15.21 -6.05 -20.21
N LYS A 120 -15.56 -6.86 -19.20
CA LYS A 120 -16.22 -6.38 -17.98
C LYS A 120 -15.36 -5.35 -17.25
N HIS A 121 -14.04 -5.56 -17.19
CA HIS A 121 -13.12 -4.62 -16.58
C HIS A 121 -13.07 -3.30 -17.36
N ILE A 122 -12.99 -3.37 -18.70
CA ILE A 122 -13.03 -2.21 -19.59
C ILE A 122 -14.35 -1.44 -19.42
N ASP A 123 -15.49 -2.12 -19.45
CA ASP A 123 -16.80 -1.48 -19.29
C ASP A 123 -16.92 -0.76 -17.95
N ALA A 124 -16.42 -1.38 -16.87
CA ALA A 124 -16.39 -0.76 -15.55
C ALA A 124 -15.47 0.47 -15.48
N MET A 125 -14.39 0.51 -16.25
CA MET A 125 -13.52 1.70 -16.35
C MET A 125 -14.17 2.80 -17.18
N GLU A 126 -14.74 2.47 -18.33
CA GLU A 126 -15.44 3.44 -19.18
C GLU A 126 -16.64 4.06 -18.44
N ALA A 127 -17.43 3.26 -17.70
CA ALA A 127 -18.53 3.74 -16.87
C ALA A 127 -18.09 4.71 -15.75
N ARG A 128 -16.82 4.67 -15.34
CA ARG A 128 -16.25 5.59 -14.33
C ARG A 128 -15.64 6.86 -14.94
N GLY A 129 -15.75 7.03 -16.26
CA GLY A 129 -15.25 8.18 -17.00
C GLY A 129 -14.01 7.90 -17.85
N GLY A 130 -13.69 6.63 -18.14
CA GLY A 130 -12.62 6.22 -19.03
C GLY A 130 -11.22 6.74 -18.65
N THR A 131 -10.29 6.65 -19.59
CA THR A 131 -8.98 7.34 -19.52
C THR A 131 -9.04 8.81 -19.95
N GLU A 132 -10.20 9.28 -20.42
CA GLU A 132 -10.39 10.61 -21.04
C GLU A 132 -10.83 11.71 -20.06
N ARG A 133 -11.08 11.40 -18.79
CA ARG A 133 -11.24 12.47 -17.79
C ARG A 133 -9.92 13.25 -17.69
N PRO A 134 -9.89 14.57 -17.99
CA PRO A 134 -8.70 15.37 -17.74
C PRO A 134 -8.34 15.23 -16.27
N ALA A 135 -7.04 15.15 -15.97
CA ALA A 135 -6.47 14.86 -14.66
C ALA A 135 -6.81 15.89 -13.53
N GLY A 136 -7.84 16.72 -13.71
CA GLY A 136 -8.21 17.85 -12.86
C GLY A 136 -9.44 17.66 -11.96
N GLU A 137 -10.35 16.72 -12.20
CA GLU A 137 -11.57 16.61 -11.38
C GLU A 137 -11.90 15.16 -11.01
N GLY A 138 -11.37 14.72 -9.87
CA GLY A 138 -11.80 13.50 -9.17
C GLY A 138 -10.99 12.23 -9.42
N GLY A 139 -10.09 12.23 -10.40
CA GLY A 139 -9.17 11.11 -10.67
C GLY A 139 -7.85 11.27 -9.90
N ARG A 140 -7.71 10.58 -8.77
CA ARG A 140 -6.43 10.43 -8.03
C ARG A 140 -5.42 9.60 -8.85
N GLY A 141 -4.93 10.15 -9.94
CA GLY A 141 -3.72 9.72 -10.63
C GLY A 141 -2.64 10.78 -10.45
N PRO A 142 -1.35 10.43 -10.48
CA PRO A 142 -0.24 11.37 -10.35
C PRO A 142 -0.07 12.21 -11.63
N GLY A 143 -1.11 12.92 -12.07
CA GLY A 143 -1.11 13.71 -13.30
C GLY A 143 -0.42 15.07 -13.17
N ASN A 144 -0.03 15.46 -11.96
CA ASN A 144 0.65 16.73 -11.69
C ASN A 144 1.79 16.56 -10.67
N ILE A 145 2.42 15.37 -10.67
CA ILE A 145 3.59 15.12 -9.82
C ILE A 145 4.83 15.63 -10.57
N ASP A 146 5.62 16.47 -9.88
CA ASP A 146 6.94 16.91 -10.35
C ASP A 146 7.76 15.70 -10.85
N PRO A 147 8.45 15.79 -12.01
CA PRO A 147 9.18 14.65 -12.58
C PRO A 147 10.13 13.95 -11.59
N LYS A 148 10.78 14.71 -10.70
CA LYS A 148 11.68 14.12 -9.69
C LYS A 148 10.91 13.32 -8.65
N LYS A 149 9.75 13.81 -8.21
CA LYS A 149 8.86 13.09 -7.29
C LYS A 149 8.28 11.83 -7.93
N ALA A 150 8.00 11.87 -9.23
CA ALA A 150 7.55 10.69 -9.97
C ALA A 150 8.66 9.62 -10.04
N ASP A 151 9.91 10.03 -10.25
CA ASP A 151 11.06 9.12 -10.25
C ASP A 151 11.36 8.54 -8.86
N GLU A 152 11.27 9.35 -7.79
CA GLU A 152 11.38 8.86 -6.42
C GLU A 152 10.26 7.87 -6.07
N PHE A 153 9.04 8.17 -6.51
CA PHE A 153 7.91 7.27 -6.34
C PHE A 153 8.17 5.95 -7.05
N ARG A 154 8.62 5.98 -8.32
CA ARG A 154 9.00 4.78 -9.08
C ARG A 154 10.07 3.98 -8.34
N LYS A 155 11.15 4.63 -7.85
CA LYS A 155 12.20 3.97 -7.07
C LYS A 155 11.65 3.29 -5.81
N LYS A 156 10.76 3.96 -5.07
CA LYS A 156 10.09 3.38 -3.88
C LYS A 156 9.22 2.18 -4.25
N MET A 157 8.43 2.29 -5.33
CA MET A 157 7.64 1.18 -5.85
C MET A 157 8.51 -0.02 -6.22
N LEU A 158 9.65 0.20 -6.87
CA LEU A 158 10.63 -0.85 -7.19
C LEU A 158 11.19 -1.54 -5.94
N ALA A 159 11.38 -0.80 -4.84
CA ALA A 159 11.84 -1.37 -3.57
C ALA A 159 10.76 -2.21 -2.85
N TRP A 160 9.48 -1.90 -3.06
CA TRP A 160 8.36 -2.59 -2.39
C TRP A 160 7.72 -3.72 -3.23
N THR A 161 8.15 -3.90 -4.47
CA THR A 161 7.60 -4.90 -5.41
C THR A 161 8.69 -5.83 -5.91
N THR A 162 8.35 -7.10 -6.12
CA THR A 162 9.31 -8.08 -6.66
C THR A 162 9.39 -7.99 -8.20
N PRO A 163 10.48 -8.44 -8.83
CA PRO A 163 10.58 -8.51 -10.29
C PRO A 163 9.44 -9.32 -10.93
N SER A 164 9.04 -10.44 -10.31
CA SER A 164 7.92 -11.27 -10.77
C SER A 164 6.59 -10.49 -10.73
N GLN A 165 6.33 -9.76 -9.64
CA GLN A 165 5.11 -8.95 -9.53
C GLN A 165 5.06 -7.85 -10.58
N ARG A 166 6.20 -7.22 -10.89
CA ARG A 166 6.29 -6.21 -11.94
C ARG A 166 6.01 -6.80 -13.32
N ALA A 167 6.60 -7.94 -13.64
CA ALA A 167 6.35 -8.64 -14.91
C ALA A 167 4.87 -9.03 -15.07
N LYS A 168 4.23 -9.56 -14.01
CA LYS A 168 2.79 -9.85 -14.03
C LYS A 168 1.95 -8.59 -14.22
N PHE A 169 2.34 -7.48 -13.61
CA PHE A 169 1.65 -6.21 -13.76
C PHE A 169 1.74 -5.67 -15.18
N GLU A 170 2.95 -5.61 -15.74
CA GLU A 170 3.18 -5.18 -17.13
C GLU A 170 2.41 -6.05 -18.11
N ASN A 171 2.45 -7.38 -17.94
CA ASN A 171 1.69 -8.29 -18.78
C ASN A 171 0.17 -8.08 -18.65
N GLY A 172 -0.35 -7.90 -17.43
CA GLY A 172 -1.75 -7.61 -17.20
C GLY A 172 -2.23 -6.33 -17.88
N ILE A 173 -1.42 -5.26 -17.83
CA ILE A 173 -1.70 -4.00 -18.54
C ILE A 173 -1.64 -4.21 -20.06
N GLN A 174 -0.68 -4.98 -20.55
CA GLN A 174 -0.58 -5.30 -21.98
C GLN A 174 -1.83 -6.04 -22.48
N LEU A 175 -2.26 -7.10 -21.79
CA LEU A 175 -3.47 -7.86 -22.14
C LEU A 175 -4.72 -6.96 -22.17
N LEU A 176 -4.83 -6.06 -21.20
CA LEU A 176 -5.91 -5.08 -21.13
C LEU A 176 -5.86 -4.10 -22.30
N ASN A 177 -4.68 -3.56 -22.61
CA ASN A 177 -4.48 -2.64 -23.73
C ASN A 177 -4.70 -3.30 -25.10
N ASP A 178 -4.30 -4.55 -25.26
CA ASP A 178 -4.57 -5.33 -26.47
C ASP A 178 -6.09 -5.52 -26.66
N ARG A 179 -6.81 -5.82 -25.57
CA ARG A 179 -8.27 -5.94 -25.64
C ARG A 179 -8.96 -4.60 -25.89
N ARG A 180 -8.46 -3.51 -25.30
CA ARG A 180 -8.94 -2.15 -25.59
C ARG A 180 -8.73 -1.77 -27.05
N LYS A 181 -7.55 -2.08 -27.61
CA LYS A 181 -7.24 -1.86 -29.03
C LYS A 181 -8.19 -2.63 -29.95
N GLN A 182 -8.51 -3.90 -29.62
CA GLN A 182 -9.51 -4.68 -30.36
C GLN A 182 -10.90 -4.04 -30.33
N ARG A 183 -11.21 -3.27 -29.29
CA ARG A 183 -12.46 -2.51 -29.12
C ARG A 183 -12.40 -1.08 -29.67
N GLY A 184 -11.28 -0.68 -30.28
CA GLY A 184 -11.08 0.70 -30.76
C GLY A 184 -10.90 1.73 -29.65
N LEU A 185 -10.57 1.31 -28.42
CA LEU A 185 -10.35 2.20 -27.27
C LEU A 185 -8.86 2.55 -27.13
N PRO A 186 -8.54 3.76 -26.63
CA PRO A 186 -7.15 4.16 -26.37
C PRO A 186 -6.53 3.29 -25.26
N PRO A 187 -5.22 3.01 -25.30
CA PRO A 187 -4.54 2.26 -24.24
C PRO A 187 -4.56 3.03 -22.92
N ILE A 188 -4.45 2.28 -21.83
CA ILE A 188 -4.27 2.79 -20.47
C ILE A 188 -2.77 2.93 -20.21
N GLY A 189 -2.38 4.06 -19.61
CA GLY A 189 -0.99 4.46 -19.42
C GLY A 189 -0.50 5.39 -20.54
N GLY A 190 0.40 6.32 -20.21
CA GLY A 190 0.95 7.27 -21.19
C GLY A 190 1.81 6.58 -22.26
N PRO A 191 2.22 7.29 -23.33
CA PRO A 191 3.11 6.75 -24.34
C PRO A 191 4.45 6.33 -23.70
N GLY A 192 4.75 5.02 -23.72
CA GLY A 192 5.92 4.42 -23.03
C GLY A 192 5.67 3.98 -21.57
N GLY A 193 4.41 3.99 -21.13
CA GLY A 193 3.98 3.83 -19.73
C GLY A 193 4.10 2.42 -19.16
N GLY A 194 5.31 2.02 -18.79
CA GLY A 194 5.50 1.13 -17.65
C GLY A 194 5.07 1.85 -16.36
N PHE A 195 4.34 1.16 -15.49
CA PHE A 195 4.03 1.65 -14.14
C PHE A 195 5.28 1.60 -13.23
N PHE A 196 6.29 0.84 -13.64
CA PHE A 196 7.56 0.60 -12.95
C PHE A 196 8.76 1.11 -13.74
#